data_AF-A0ABD0PZ66-F1
#
_entry.id   AF-A0ABD0PZ66-F1
#
_cell.length_a   1.000
_cell.length_b   1.000
_cell.length_c   1.000
_cell.angle_alpha   90.00
_cell.angle_beta   90.00
_cell.angle_gamma   90.00
#
_symmetry.space_group_name_H-M   'P 1'
#
loop_
_entity.id
_entity.type
_entity.pdbx_description
1 polymer ?
#
loop_
_entity_poly.entity_id
_entity_poly.type
_entity_poly.pdbx_seq_one_letter_code
_entity_poly.pdbx_strand_id
1 'polypeptide(L)' 'ETQTLPRSSSMAAGLERNGRTRVQALFSHAAGDNSTLLSFTEGDIITLLVPEARDGWHYGENEKNR' A
#
# COMPACT_ATOMS: atom_id res chain seq x y z
N GLU A 1 15.69 17.28 -27.44
CA GLU A 1 15.20 15.89 -27.35
C GLU A 1 15.42 15.40 -25.94
N THR A 2 14.40 15.45 -25.09
CA THR A 2 14.52 15.05 -23.68
C THR A 2 13.60 13.86 -23.46
N GLN A 3 14.17 12.66 -23.62
CA GLN A 3 13.47 11.38 -23.46
C GLN A 3 13.04 11.24 -22.01
N THR A 4 11.79 11.56 -21.70
CA THR A 4 11.19 11.28 -20.40
C THR A 4 11.02 9.77 -20.29
N LEU A 5 11.80 9.15 -19.41
CA LEU A 5 11.69 7.73 -19.04
C LEU A 5 10.21 7.35 -18.84
N PRO A 6 9.78 6.15 -19.28
CA PRO A 6 8.42 5.70 -19.04
C PRO A 6 8.17 5.74 -17.53
N ARG A 7 7.22 6.57 -17.10
CA ARG A 7 6.74 6.54 -15.71
C ARG A 7 6.28 5.11 -15.46
N SER A 8 6.95 4.43 -14.53
CA SER A 8 6.61 3.07 -14.12
C SER A 8 5.11 2.93 -14.02
N SER A 9 4.52 2.16 -14.93
CA SER A 9 3.10 1.83 -14.89
C SER A 9 2.91 0.94 -13.67
N SER A 10 2.46 1.56 -12.58
CA SER A 10 2.08 0.88 -11.35
C SER A 10 1.05 -0.19 -11.70
N MET A 11 1.22 -1.41 -11.19
CA MET A 11 0.37 -2.58 -11.43
C MET A 11 -0.99 -2.44 -10.73
N ALA A 12 -1.61 -1.27 -10.81
CA ALA A 12 -2.90 -0.96 -10.21
C ALA A 12 -4.02 -0.83 -11.26
N ALA A 13 -3.69 -0.66 -12.54
CA ALA A 13 -4.66 -0.27 -13.58
C ALA A 13 -5.48 -1.43 -14.19
N GLY A 14 -5.64 -2.57 -13.49
CA GLY A 14 -6.29 -3.75 -14.07
C GLY A 14 -7.09 -4.64 -13.11
N LEU A 15 -7.40 -4.18 -11.89
CA LEU A 15 -8.28 -4.93 -10.98
C LEU A 15 -9.40 -4.03 -10.46
N GLU A 16 -10.23 -3.57 -11.37
CA GLU A 16 -11.54 -3.03 -11.03
C GLU A 16 -12.45 -4.19 -10.59
N ARG A 17 -12.98 -4.04 -9.37
CA ARG A 17 -14.23 -4.65 -8.82
C ARG A 17 -14.11 -6.03 -8.17
N ASN A 18 -14.10 -6.05 -6.82
CA ASN A 18 -14.52 -7.13 -5.91
C ASN A 18 -13.47 -8.09 -5.27
N GLY A 19 -12.23 -7.69 -4.93
CA GLY A 19 -11.31 -8.69 -4.33
C GLY A 19 -10.14 -8.23 -3.45
N ARG A 20 -9.98 -6.94 -3.16
CA ARG A 20 -8.88 -6.48 -2.30
C ARG A 20 -9.36 -6.37 -0.85
N THR A 21 -8.78 -7.17 0.04
CA THR A 21 -9.08 -7.16 1.47
C THR A 21 -8.70 -5.81 2.07
N ARG A 22 -9.65 -5.16 2.75
CA ARG A 22 -9.41 -3.92 3.51
C ARG A 22 -9.34 -4.26 4.99
N VAL A 23 -8.32 -3.76 5.66
CA VAL A 23 -8.10 -3.94 7.10
C VAL A 23 -7.99 -2.58 7.77
N GLN A 24 -8.41 -2.49 9.02
CA GLN A 24 -8.27 -1.30 9.85
C GLN A 24 -7.05 -1.45 10.76
N ALA A 25 -6.22 -0.42 10.85
CA ALA A 25 -5.08 -0.40 11.75
C ALA A 25 -5.57 -0.30 13.21
N LEU A 26 -5.22 -1.28 14.03
CA LEU A 26 -5.51 -1.27 15.47
C LEU A 26 -4.50 -0.43 16.28
N PHE A 27 -3.33 -0.19 15.72
CA PHE A 27 -2.26 0.59 16.35
C PHE A 27 -1.53 1.39 15.26
N SER A 28 -0.96 2.53 15.64
CA SER A 28 -0.13 3.34 14.75
C SER A 28 1.25 2.69 14.51
N HIS A 29 1.78 2.83 13.30
CA HIS A 29 3.11 2.39 12.92
C HIS A 29 3.85 3.49 12.13
N ALA A 30 5.09 3.78 12.52
CA ALA A 30 5.96 4.72 11.83
C ALA A 30 7.13 3.98 11.18
N ALA A 31 7.17 3.99 9.84
CA ALA A 31 8.22 3.35 9.05
C ALA A 31 9.59 4.05 9.15
N GLY A 32 9.64 5.28 9.68
CA GLY A 32 10.86 6.07 9.79
C GLY A 32 11.47 6.36 8.42
N ASP A 33 12.72 5.91 8.24
CA ASP A 33 13.53 6.00 7.02
C ASP A 33 13.40 4.76 6.11
N ASN A 34 12.61 3.76 6.49
CA ASN A 34 12.40 2.58 5.68
C ASN A 34 11.37 2.83 4.57
N SER A 35 11.86 2.94 3.33
CA SER A 35 11.02 3.16 2.14
C SER A 35 10.12 1.99 1.74
N THR A 36 10.35 0.79 2.29
CA THR A 36 9.55 -0.41 1.99
C THR A 36 8.41 -0.63 2.99
N LEU A 37 8.48 0.02 4.16
CA LEU A 37 7.45 -0.05 5.18
C LEU A 37 6.43 1.07 4.98
N LEU A 38 5.18 0.77 5.30
CA LEU A 38 4.06 1.68 5.19
C LEU A 38 3.79 2.33 6.56
N SER A 39 3.87 3.66 6.65
CA SER A 39 3.45 4.40 7.85
C SER A 39 1.94 4.62 7.86
N PHE A 40 1.30 4.34 8.99
CA PHE A 40 -0.15 4.46 9.19
C PHE A 40 -0.50 4.79 10.65
N THR A 41 -1.67 5.38 10.87
CA THR A 41 -2.22 5.67 12.20
C THR A 41 -3.32 4.69 12.60
N GLU A 42 -3.56 4.54 13.90
CA GLU A 42 -4.73 3.83 14.41
C GLU A 42 -6.01 4.35 13.76
N GLY A 43 -6.85 3.43 13.30
CA GLY A 43 -8.10 3.74 12.62
C GLY A 43 -7.99 3.85 11.10
N ASP A 44 -6.79 3.92 10.54
CA ASP A 44 -6.61 4.00 9.09
C ASP A 44 -7.07 2.71 8.40
N ILE A 45 -7.61 2.86 7.19
CA ILE A 45 -7.94 1.74 6.32
C ILE A 45 -6.77 1.45 5.38
N ILE A 46 -6.31 0.21 5.38
CA ILE A 46 -5.23 -0.29 4.53
C ILE A 46 -5.81 -1.33 3.59
N THR A 47 -5.57 -1.16 2.29
CA THR A 47 -5.93 -2.15 1.28
C THR A 47 -4.76 -3.10 1.06
N LEU A 48 -4.98 -4.40 1.23
CA LEU A 48 -3.97 -5.41 0.99
C LEU A 48 -3.78 -5.62 -0.51
N LEU A 49 -2.53 -5.54 -0.96
CA LEU A 49 -2.14 -5.71 -2.35
C LEU A 49 -1.84 -7.17 -2.69
N VAL A 50 -1.44 -7.96 -1.69
CA VAL A 50 -1.07 -9.37 -1.83
C VAL A 50 -1.82 -10.17 -0.75
N PRO A 51 -2.40 -11.33 -1.09
CA PRO A 51 -3.17 -12.13 -0.13
C PRO A 51 -2.32 -12.79 0.96
N GLU A 52 -1.04 -13.04 0.71
CA GLU A 52 -0.15 -13.75 1.63
C GLU A 52 0.88 -12.82 2.28
N ALA A 53 1.01 -12.98 3.60
CA ALA A 53 2.08 -12.36 4.38
C ALA A 53 3.43 -12.98 4.01
N ARG A 54 4.48 -12.16 3.99
CA ARG A 54 5.87 -12.62 4.00
C ARG A 54 6.50 -12.17 5.31
N ASP A 55 7.08 -13.12 6.05
CA ASP A 55 7.78 -12.87 7.32
C ASP A 55 6.95 -12.05 8.34
N GLY A 56 5.64 -12.29 8.38
CA GLY A 56 4.70 -11.59 9.27
C GLY A 56 4.20 -10.24 8.76
N TRP A 57 4.63 -9.78 7.57
CA TRP A 57 4.22 -8.52 6.97
C TRP A 57 3.39 -8.71 5.70
N HIS A 58 2.40 -7.85 5.50
CA HIS A 58 1.62 -7.79 4.26
C HIS A 58 2.00 -6.55 3.46
N TYR A 59 1.90 -6.66 2.14
CA TYR A 59 1.96 -5.51 1.26
C TYR A 59 0.60 -4.84 1.20
N GLY A 60 0.57 -3.53 1.46
CA GLY A 60 -0.66 -2.77 1.45
C GLY A 60 -0.44 -1.31 1.04
N GLU A 61 -1.55 -0.63 0.79
CA GLU A 61 -1.62 0.81 0.57
C GLU A 61 -2.53 1.43 1.63
N ASN A 62 -2.06 2.49 2.29
CA ASN A 62 -2.82 3.20 3.31
C ASN A 62 -3.69 4.27 2.64
N GLU A 63 -4.99 4.25 2.90
CA GLU A 63 -5.95 5.21 2.38
C GLU A 63 -5.88 6.51 3.19
N LYS A 64 -4.79 7.27 3.00
CA LYS A 64 -4.63 8.59 3.62
C LYS A 64 -5.71 9.52 3.06
N ASN A 65 -6.76 9.73 3.85
CA ASN A 65 -7.70 10.81 3.60
C ASN A 65 -6.91 12.12 3.73
N ARG A 66 -6.68 12.77 2.58
CA ARG A 66 -6.00 14.06 2.49
C ARG A 66 -6.77 15.16 3.22
#